data_AF-M0DN61-F1
#
_entry.id   AF-M0DN61-F1
#
_cell.length_a   1.000
_cell.length_b   1.000
_cell.length_c   1.000
_cell.angle_alpha   90.00
_cell.angle_beta   90.00
_cell.angle_gamma   90.00
#
_symmetry.space_group_name_H-M   'P 1'
#
loop_
_entity.id
_entity.type
_entity.pdbx_description
1 polymer ?
#
loop_
_entity_poly.entity_id
_entity_poly.type
_entity_poly.pdbx_seq_one_letter_code
_entity_poly.pdbx_strand_id
1 'polypeptide(L)'
;MTSEDDPFHDCELDPEAILGTHTFEDVLFTDETEIPVNVLTGETPARSQATVEEAKEFAASIDTDIPQIALPASVETQIETQSKPYTAAVFFHFKATGSLERHRSYHAAYESDAFVVDFKTDYKSGDLAIAVDQATNPENRPPARVFSSAGDGCRRSRGERALTPGASAIRGV
;
A
#
# COMPACT_ATOMS: atom_id res chain seq x y z
N MET A 1 24.77 12.81 17.00
CA MET A 1 23.52 12.39 16.35
C MET A 1 22.62 13.60 16.39
N THR A 2 22.54 14.32 15.29
CA THR A 2 21.63 15.45 15.11
C THR A 2 20.21 14.90 15.07
N SER A 3 19.25 15.64 15.63
CA SER A 3 17.83 15.25 15.73
C SER A 3 17.16 14.96 14.38
N GLU A 4 17.85 15.21 13.27
CA GLU A 4 17.42 14.99 11.89
C GLU A 4 17.54 13.52 11.42
N ASP A 5 18.32 12.69 12.14
CA ASP A 5 18.44 11.24 11.86
C ASP A 5 17.49 10.39 12.72
N ASP A 6 16.69 11.01 13.60
CA ASP A 6 15.65 10.29 14.35
C ASP A 6 14.40 10.14 13.49
N PRO A 7 14.01 8.90 13.09
CA PRO A 7 12.81 8.69 12.28
C PRO A 7 11.53 9.12 13.00
N PHE A 8 11.56 9.29 14.33
CA PHE A 8 10.43 9.76 15.14
C PHE A 8 10.44 11.27 15.41
N HIS A 9 11.33 12.06 14.78
CA HIS A 9 11.45 13.49 15.07
C HIS A 9 10.13 14.27 14.91
N ASP A 10 9.28 13.85 13.95
CA ASP A 10 7.95 14.42 13.68
C ASP A 10 6.78 13.60 14.27
N CYS A 11 7.08 12.59 15.09
CA CYS A 11 6.09 11.73 15.73
C CYS A 11 5.77 12.25 17.13
N GLU A 12 4.46 12.39 17.42
CA GLU A 12 3.98 12.76 18.76
C GLU A 12 3.98 11.55 19.72
N LEU A 13 3.95 10.33 19.18
CA LEU A 13 4.06 9.11 19.97
C LEU A 13 5.50 8.64 20.06
N ASP A 14 5.92 8.29 21.27
CA ASP A 14 7.19 7.64 21.52
C ASP A 14 7.28 6.28 20.79
N PRO A 15 8.47 5.87 20.35
CA PRO A 15 8.67 4.56 19.72
C PRO A 15 8.25 3.42 20.65
N GLU A 16 8.33 3.59 21.97
CA GLU A 16 7.86 2.60 22.95
C GLU A 16 6.34 2.41 22.94
N ALA A 17 5.57 3.41 22.51
CA ALA A 17 4.10 3.37 22.48
C ALA A 17 3.54 2.51 21.34
N ILE A 18 4.37 2.20 20.34
CA ILE A 18 4.02 1.33 19.21
C ILE A 18 4.64 -0.06 19.33
N LEU A 19 5.49 -0.32 20.34
CA LEU A 19 6.13 -1.62 20.55
C LEU A 19 5.13 -2.68 21.01
N GLY A 20 5.35 -3.90 20.52
CA GLY A 20 4.50 -5.05 20.80
C GLY A 20 3.41 -5.21 19.76
N THR A 21 2.37 -5.99 20.10
CA THR A 21 1.26 -6.28 19.19
C THR A 21 0.04 -5.46 19.56
N HIS A 22 -0.43 -4.65 18.60
CA HIS A 22 -1.67 -3.89 18.70
C HIS A 22 -2.70 -4.44 17.72
N THR A 23 -3.87 -4.81 18.25
CA THR A 23 -5.02 -5.25 17.46
C THR A 23 -6.01 -4.10 17.33
N PHE A 24 -6.48 -3.88 16.11
CA PHE A 24 -7.52 -2.94 15.74
C PHE A 24 -8.73 -3.74 15.26
N GLU A 25 -9.82 -3.64 15.99
CA GLU A 25 -11.04 -4.42 15.73
C GLU A 25 -11.95 -3.71 14.72
N ASP A 26 -12.59 -4.48 13.85
CA ASP A 26 -13.60 -3.99 12.87
C ASP A 26 -13.07 -2.84 11.97
N VAL A 27 -11.87 -3.02 11.42
CA VAL A 27 -11.23 -2.04 10.53
C VAL A 27 -11.07 -2.55 9.09
N LEU A 28 -11.04 -3.86 8.90
CA LEU A 28 -10.92 -4.49 7.58
C LEU A 28 -12.28 -4.67 6.92
N PHE A 29 -12.29 -4.73 5.60
CA PHE A 29 -13.50 -5.06 4.84
C PHE A 29 -13.94 -6.50 5.16
N THR A 30 -15.20 -6.68 5.55
CA THR A 30 -15.83 -7.99 5.80
C THR A 30 -17.04 -8.19 4.88
N ASP A 31 -17.51 -9.43 4.72
CA ASP A 31 -18.77 -9.69 3.98
C ASP A 31 -20.00 -9.10 4.68
N GLU A 32 -19.87 -8.71 5.96
CA GLU A 32 -20.92 -8.04 6.76
C GLU A 32 -20.88 -6.50 6.65
N THR A 33 -19.95 -5.94 5.85
CA THR A 33 -19.83 -4.50 5.64
C THR A 33 -21.16 -3.92 5.11
N GLU A 34 -21.57 -2.76 5.64
CA GLU A 34 -22.80 -2.10 5.21
C GLU A 34 -22.81 -1.78 3.71
N ILE A 35 -23.86 -2.24 3.04
CA ILE A 35 -24.08 -2.07 1.61
C ILE A 35 -25.34 -1.22 1.36
N PRO A 36 -25.27 -0.22 0.45
CA PRO A 36 -26.44 0.57 0.09
C PRO A 36 -27.52 -0.31 -0.53
N VAL A 37 -28.77 -0.01 -0.20
CA VAL A 37 -29.96 -0.59 -0.84
C VAL A 37 -30.72 0.49 -1.59
N ASN A 38 -31.25 0.15 -2.76
CA ASN A 38 -32.12 1.04 -3.49
C ASN A 38 -33.49 1.10 -2.81
N VAL A 39 -33.90 2.26 -2.32
CA VAL A 39 -35.19 2.44 -1.61
C VAL A 39 -36.42 2.16 -2.47
N LEU A 40 -36.31 2.25 -3.80
CA LEU A 40 -37.43 2.00 -4.72
C LEU A 40 -37.59 0.53 -5.10
N THR A 41 -36.48 -0.22 -5.17
CA THR A 41 -36.49 -1.62 -5.60
C THR A 41 -36.21 -2.61 -4.48
N GLY A 42 -35.65 -2.16 -3.35
CA GLY A 42 -35.17 -3.01 -2.26
C GLY A 42 -33.89 -3.78 -2.59
N GLU A 43 -33.31 -3.57 -3.77
CA GLU A 43 -32.16 -4.34 -4.26
C GLU A 43 -30.84 -3.64 -3.95
N THR A 44 -29.82 -4.44 -3.62
CA THR A 44 -28.43 -3.98 -3.53
C THR A 44 -27.88 -3.73 -4.95
N PRO A 45 -27.31 -2.55 -5.24
CA PRO A 45 -26.62 -2.30 -6.50
C PRO A 45 -25.52 -3.34 -6.74
N ALA A 46 -25.44 -3.89 -7.95
CA ALA A 46 -24.43 -4.91 -8.30
C ALA A 46 -22.98 -4.46 -8.01
N ARG A 47 -22.70 -3.16 -8.13
CA ARG A 47 -21.39 -2.54 -7.80
C ARG A 47 -21.03 -2.56 -6.31
N SER A 48 -22.04 -2.68 -5.44
CA SER A 48 -21.88 -2.81 -3.99
C SER A 48 -21.81 -4.27 -3.55
N GLN A 49 -21.99 -5.22 -4.46
CA GLN A 49 -21.71 -6.62 -4.18
C GLN A 49 -20.21 -6.84 -4.34
N ALA A 50 -19.55 -7.16 -3.23
CA ALA A 50 -18.15 -7.50 -3.20
C ALA A 50 -17.93 -8.63 -2.19
N THR A 51 -16.98 -9.50 -2.50
CA THR A 51 -16.52 -10.54 -1.59
C THR A 51 -15.21 -10.13 -0.93
N VAL A 52 -14.93 -10.71 0.24
CA VAL A 52 -13.64 -10.53 0.92
C VAL A 52 -12.45 -10.92 0.03
N GLU A 53 -12.58 -11.98 -0.78
CA GLU A 53 -11.52 -12.41 -1.70
C GLU A 53 -11.20 -11.33 -2.75
N GLU A 54 -12.22 -10.75 -3.39
CA GLU A 54 -12.01 -9.64 -4.34
C GLU A 54 -11.34 -8.43 -3.69
N ALA A 55 -11.73 -8.10 -2.45
CA ALA A 55 -11.14 -6.97 -1.72
C ALA A 55 -9.66 -7.23 -1.42
N LYS A 56 -9.33 -8.45 -1.00
CA LYS A 56 -7.95 -8.89 -0.73
C LYS A 56 -7.10 -8.90 -2.01
N GLU A 57 -7.62 -9.43 -3.10
CA GLU A 57 -6.94 -9.41 -4.40
C GLU A 57 -6.72 -7.99 -4.89
N PHE A 58 -7.71 -7.10 -4.71
CA PHE A 58 -7.57 -5.69 -5.05
C PHE A 58 -6.44 -5.02 -4.25
N ALA A 59 -6.41 -5.21 -2.93
CA ALA A 59 -5.33 -4.67 -2.09
C ALA A 59 -3.96 -5.22 -2.52
N ALA A 60 -3.86 -6.52 -2.80
CA ALA A 60 -2.63 -7.15 -3.26
C ALA A 60 -2.22 -6.75 -4.71
N SER A 61 -3.17 -6.27 -5.53
CA SER A 61 -2.91 -5.85 -6.91
C SER A 61 -2.24 -4.48 -7.02
N ILE A 62 -2.24 -3.70 -5.93
CA ILE A 62 -1.59 -2.39 -5.87
C ILE A 62 -0.08 -2.61 -5.79
N ASP A 63 0.61 -2.28 -6.87
CA ASP A 63 2.07 -2.40 -7.00
C ASP A 63 2.77 -1.27 -6.22
N THR A 64 2.82 -1.42 -4.89
CA THR A 64 3.54 -0.52 -3.99
C THR A 64 4.49 -1.31 -3.10
N ASP A 65 5.64 -0.73 -2.77
CA ASP A 65 6.64 -1.33 -1.87
C ASP A 65 6.11 -1.57 -0.44
N ILE A 66 4.96 -1.00 -0.11
CA ILE A 66 4.28 -1.12 1.17
C ILE A 66 3.05 -2.01 1.01
N PRO A 67 2.89 -3.06 1.84
CA PRO A 67 1.70 -3.90 1.83
C PRO A 67 0.42 -3.10 2.09
N GLN A 68 -0.58 -3.33 1.24
CA GLN A 68 -1.91 -2.71 1.34
C GLN A 68 -2.91 -3.69 1.96
N ILE A 69 -3.91 -3.14 2.63
CA ILE A 69 -5.05 -3.84 3.21
C ILE A 69 -6.36 -3.27 2.63
N ALA A 70 -7.40 -4.11 2.57
CA ALA A 70 -8.72 -3.65 2.15
C ALA A 70 -9.51 -3.12 3.35
N LEU A 71 -9.88 -1.84 3.29
CA LEU A 71 -10.73 -1.16 4.26
C LEU A 71 -12.15 -1.01 3.70
N PRO A 72 -13.18 -1.02 4.56
CA PRO A 72 -14.55 -0.76 4.14
C PRO A 72 -14.71 0.71 3.72
N ALA A 73 -15.48 0.93 2.66
CA ALA A 73 -15.89 2.26 2.21
C ALA A 73 -17.28 2.59 2.77
N SER A 74 -17.47 3.81 3.29
CA SER A 74 -18.76 4.23 3.81
C SER A 74 -19.84 4.22 2.73
N VAL A 75 -21.09 3.93 3.12
CA VAL A 75 -22.24 3.90 2.22
C VAL A 75 -22.38 5.21 1.43
N GLU A 76 -22.16 6.35 2.07
CA GLU A 76 -22.18 7.67 1.42
C GLU A 76 -21.13 7.77 0.31
N THR A 77 -19.89 7.36 0.59
CA THR A 77 -18.79 7.36 -0.40
C THR A 77 -19.09 6.42 -1.56
N GLN A 78 -19.64 5.22 -1.26
CA GLN A 78 -20.06 4.27 -2.29
C GLN A 78 -21.11 4.88 -3.21
N ILE A 79 -22.09 5.61 -2.67
CA ILE A 79 -23.15 6.24 -3.47
C ILE A 79 -22.60 7.39 -4.31
N GLU A 80 -21.84 8.29 -3.69
CA GLU A 80 -21.33 9.51 -4.33
C GLU A 80 -20.35 9.20 -5.47
N THR A 81 -19.40 8.30 -5.21
CA THR A 81 -18.32 7.98 -6.17
C THR A 81 -18.67 6.83 -7.12
N GLN A 82 -19.84 6.20 -6.92
CA GLN A 82 -20.24 4.98 -7.61
C GLN A 82 -19.23 3.81 -7.51
N SER A 83 -18.42 3.78 -6.46
CA SER A 83 -17.34 2.80 -6.27
C SER A 83 -17.81 1.50 -5.61
N LYS A 84 -16.89 0.53 -5.56
CA LYS A 84 -16.99 -0.70 -4.77
C LYS A 84 -17.01 -0.40 -3.26
N PRO A 85 -17.52 -1.33 -2.40
CA PRO A 85 -17.65 -1.13 -0.96
C PRO A 85 -16.33 -1.23 -0.18
N TYR A 86 -15.20 -1.29 -0.87
CA TYR A 86 -13.88 -1.38 -0.28
C TYR A 86 -12.90 -0.41 -0.95
N THR A 87 -11.87 -0.05 -0.19
CA THR A 87 -10.74 0.74 -0.67
C THR A 87 -9.43 0.11 -0.21
N ALA A 88 -8.36 0.27 -0.99
CA ALA A 88 -7.04 -0.18 -0.59
C ALA A 88 -6.33 0.95 0.15
N ALA A 89 -5.75 0.63 1.31
CA ALA A 89 -4.93 1.55 2.07
C ALA A 89 -3.77 0.81 2.74
N VAL A 90 -2.70 1.53 3.08
CA VAL A 90 -1.55 0.93 3.75
C VAL A 90 -1.96 0.40 5.12
N PHE A 91 -1.31 -0.67 5.60
CA PHE A 91 -1.71 -1.31 6.86
C PHE A 91 -1.67 -0.35 8.07
N PHE A 92 -0.79 0.64 8.07
CA PHE A 92 -0.70 1.67 9.11
C PHE A 92 -1.52 2.94 8.80
N HIS A 93 -2.44 2.91 7.83
CA HIS A 93 -3.24 4.09 7.48
C HIS A 93 -4.06 4.58 8.68
N PHE A 94 -4.24 5.89 8.84
CA PHE A 94 -4.97 6.46 9.98
C PHE A 94 -6.42 5.94 10.10
N LYS A 95 -7.04 5.55 8.98
CA LYS A 95 -8.36 4.90 8.98
C LYS A 95 -8.36 3.52 9.65
N ALA A 96 -7.25 2.80 9.59
CA ALA A 96 -7.09 1.49 10.22
C ALA A 96 -6.59 1.62 11.67
N THR A 97 -5.64 2.53 11.92
CA THR A 97 -5.01 2.70 13.23
C THR A 97 -5.77 3.64 14.17
N GLY A 98 -6.76 4.37 13.63
CA GLY A 98 -7.63 5.31 14.34
C GLY A 98 -6.98 6.66 14.71
N SER A 99 -5.68 6.86 14.47
CA SER A 99 -4.98 8.12 14.76
C SER A 99 -3.92 8.44 13.69
N LEU A 100 -3.80 9.73 13.38
CA LEU A 100 -2.74 10.25 12.52
C LEU A 100 -1.35 10.09 13.16
N GLU A 101 -1.27 10.19 14.49
CA GLU A 101 -0.01 10.03 15.23
C GLU A 101 0.52 8.60 15.10
N ARG A 102 -0.37 7.61 15.23
CA ARG A 102 -0.04 6.19 15.00
C ARG A 102 0.39 5.94 13.57
N HIS A 103 -0.30 6.53 12.61
CA HIS A 103 0.07 6.43 11.20
C HIS A 103 1.51 6.88 10.94
N ARG A 104 1.91 8.04 11.47
CA ARG A 104 3.29 8.54 11.36
C ARG A 104 4.30 7.65 12.07
N SER A 105 3.97 7.19 13.27
CA SER A 105 4.88 6.38 14.10
C SER A 105 5.15 5.01 13.49
N TYR A 106 4.12 4.33 12.97
CA TYR A 106 4.29 3.06 12.26
C TYR A 106 5.00 3.24 10.92
N HIS A 107 4.76 4.35 10.20
CA HIS A 107 5.50 4.67 8.98
C HIS A 107 6.99 4.84 9.29
N ALA A 108 7.33 5.64 10.30
CA ALA A 108 8.70 5.83 10.78
C ALA A 108 9.36 4.51 11.21
N ALA A 109 8.65 3.65 11.93
CA ALA A 109 9.13 2.33 12.31
C ALA A 109 9.37 1.41 11.10
N TYR A 110 8.49 1.45 10.10
CA TYR A 110 8.60 0.63 8.89
C TYR A 110 9.73 1.06 7.96
N GLU A 111 9.99 2.38 7.87
CA GLU A 111 11.11 2.93 7.11
C GLU A 111 12.45 2.80 7.84
N SER A 112 12.43 2.61 9.16
CA SER A 112 13.64 2.46 9.97
C SER A 112 14.12 1.01 10.02
N ASP A 113 15.42 0.80 9.78
CA ASP A 113 16.06 -0.51 9.99
C ASP A 113 16.17 -0.91 11.48
N ALA A 114 15.81 -0.01 12.41
CA ALA A 114 15.85 -0.26 13.85
C ALA A 114 14.66 -1.07 14.36
N PHE A 115 13.61 -1.24 13.55
CA PHE A 115 12.39 -1.94 13.93
C PHE A 115 12.02 -3.01 12.89
N VAL A 116 11.37 -4.06 13.36
CA VAL A 116 10.75 -5.10 12.54
C VAL A 116 9.25 -4.94 12.71
N VAL A 117 8.56 -4.61 11.62
CA VAL A 117 7.12 -4.41 11.60
C VAL A 117 6.48 -5.53 10.80
N ASP A 118 5.66 -6.32 11.49
CA ASP A 118 4.83 -7.37 10.93
C ASP A 118 3.35 -7.03 11.09
N PHE A 119 2.50 -7.54 10.21
CA PHE A 119 1.06 -7.34 10.34
C PHE A 119 0.30 -8.60 9.92
N LYS A 120 -0.88 -8.77 10.52
CA LYS A 120 -1.79 -9.87 10.26
C LYS A 120 -3.18 -9.32 10.04
N THR A 121 -3.81 -9.74 8.94
CA THR A 121 -5.17 -9.38 8.59
C THR A 121 -6.11 -10.55 8.86
N ASP A 122 -7.17 -10.33 9.63
CA ASP A 122 -8.26 -11.27 9.84
C ASP A 122 -9.56 -10.71 9.23
N TYR A 123 -9.75 -10.95 7.94
CA TYR A 123 -10.95 -10.51 7.22
C TYR A 123 -12.24 -11.23 7.64
N LYS A 124 -12.17 -12.27 8.50
CA LYS A 124 -13.38 -12.91 9.03
C LYS A 124 -13.98 -12.08 10.16
N SER A 125 -13.13 -11.57 11.04
CA SER A 125 -13.54 -10.73 12.17
C SER A 125 -13.52 -9.24 11.82
N GLY A 126 -12.78 -8.85 10.78
CA GLY A 126 -12.51 -7.45 10.46
C GLY A 126 -11.26 -6.91 11.18
N ASP A 127 -10.47 -7.76 11.83
CA ASP A 127 -9.41 -7.33 12.74
C ASP A 127 -8.06 -7.20 12.03
N LEU A 128 -7.34 -6.13 12.34
CA LEU A 128 -5.95 -5.91 11.93
C LEU A 128 -5.04 -5.95 13.15
N ALA A 129 -4.09 -6.88 13.17
CA ALA A 129 -3.01 -6.88 14.16
C ALA A 129 -1.72 -6.36 13.54
N ILE A 130 -1.09 -5.39 14.19
CA ILE A 130 0.24 -4.87 13.84
C ILE A 130 1.18 -5.21 14.98
N ALA A 131 2.29 -5.88 14.68
CA ALA A 131 3.34 -6.21 15.62
C ALA A 131 4.61 -5.43 15.27
N VAL A 132 5.17 -4.73 16.26
CA VAL A 132 6.43 -4.00 16.10
C VAL A 132 7.42 -4.48 17.16
N ASP A 133 8.56 -4.96 16.69
CA ASP A 133 9.68 -5.37 17.53
C ASP A 133 10.92 -4.53 17.21
N GLN A 134 11.83 -4.40 18.19
CA GLN A 134 13.12 -3.77 17.94
C GLN A 134 14.07 -4.74 17.22
N ALA A 135 14.69 -4.31 16.13
CA ALA A 135 15.63 -5.11 15.34
C ALA A 135 16.91 -5.49 16.11
N THR A 136 17.22 -4.77 17.20
CA THR A 136 18.37 -5.02 18.07
C THR A 136 18.22 -6.29 18.93
N ASN A 137 17.04 -6.95 18.92
CA ASN A 137 16.86 -8.23 19.58
C ASN A 137 17.48 -9.36 18.68
N PRO A 138 18.57 -10.02 19.09
CA PRO A 138 19.36 -10.90 18.22
C PRO A 138 18.64 -12.16 17.72
N GLU A 139 17.42 -12.46 18.21
CA GLU A 139 16.61 -13.59 17.75
C GLU A 139 15.77 -13.30 16.48
N ASN A 140 15.56 -12.03 16.11
CA ASN A 140 14.65 -11.64 15.01
C ASN A 140 15.35 -10.92 13.84
N ARG A 141 16.62 -11.21 13.54
CA ARG A 141 17.33 -10.59 12.40
C ARG A 141 16.95 -11.28 11.08
N PRO A 142 16.09 -10.71 10.20
CA PRO A 142 15.95 -11.21 8.85
C PRO A 142 17.26 -10.97 8.06
N PRO A 143 17.55 -11.77 7.02
CA PRO A 143 18.67 -11.49 6.14
C PRO A 143 18.50 -10.11 5.52
N ALA A 144 19.59 -9.32 5.52
CA ALA A 144 19.65 -7.96 5.01
C ALA A 144 18.79 -7.81 3.74
N ARG A 145 17.83 -6.87 3.75
CA ARG A 145 17.11 -6.45 2.55
C ARG A 145 18.16 -6.00 1.55
N VAL A 146 18.45 -6.86 0.57
CA VAL A 146 19.32 -6.52 -0.55
C VAL A 146 18.54 -5.51 -1.37
N PHE A 147 18.80 -4.22 -1.14
CA PHE A 147 18.49 -3.20 -2.13
C PHE A 147 19.23 -3.59 -3.40
N SER A 148 18.50 -4.18 -4.33
CA SER A 148 19.01 -4.49 -5.65
C SER A 148 19.15 -3.17 -6.39
N SER A 149 20.26 -2.46 -6.15
CA SER A 149 20.68 -1.33 -6.96
C SER A 149 20.98 -1.89 -8.35
N ALA A 150 19.98 -1.83 -9.24
CA ALA A 150 20.17 -2.10 -10.66
C ALA A 150 21.14 -1.05 -11.20
N GLY A 151 22.40 -1.45 -11.29
CA GLY A 151 23.46 -0.68 -11.91
C GLY A 151 23.19 -0.47 -13.39
N ASP A 152 23.49 0.76 -13.82
CA ASP A 152 24.17 1.12 -15.06
C ASP A 152 23.78 0.38 -16.36
N GLY A 153 23.09 1.13 -17.22
CA GLY A 153 22.77 0.72 -18.59
C GLY A 153 22.57 1.91 -19.52
N CYS A 154 23.54 2.84 -19.56
CA CYS A 154 23.62 3.85 -20.62
C CYS A 154 23.61 3.19 -22.01
N ARG A 155 22.48 3.21 -22.71
CA ARG A 155 22.38 2.85 -24.13
C ARG A 155 21.97 4.07 -24.96
N ARG A 156 22.97 4.80 -25.46
CA ARG A 156 22.82 5.67 -26.63
C ARG A 156 22.76 4.80 -27.88
N SER A 157 21.56 4.50 -28.37
CA SER A 157 21.36 3.95 -29.70
C SER A 157 21.41 5.07 -30.75
N ARG A 158 22.58 5.27 -31.38
CA ARG A 158 22.66 5.90 -32.71
C ARG A 158 22.14 4.88 -33.72
N GLY A 159 20.94 5.12 -34.24
CA GLY A 159 20.40 4.35 -35.36
C GLY A 159 21.08 4.76 -36.66
N GLU A 160 21.96 3.90 -37.17
CA GLU A 160 22.26 3.80 -38.59
C GLU A 160 20.97 3.44 -39.34
N ARG A 161 20.61 4.24 -40.35
CA ARG A 161 19.73 3.80 -41.44
C ARG A 161 20.47 3.99 -42.76
N ALA A 162 21.05 2.89 -43.23
CA ALA A 162 21.38 2.73 -44.63
C ALA A 162 20.08 2.48 -45.42
N LEU A 163 19.82 3.30 -46.44
CA LEU A 163 18.84 3.06 -47.50
C LEU A 163 19.41 3.66 -48.79
N THR A 164 20.17 2.84 -49.52
CA THR A 164 20.28 2.96 -50.98
C THR A 164 19.03 2.33 -51.60
N PRO A 165 18.48 2.87 -52.70
CA PRO A 165 18.98 2.43 -54.00
C PRO A 165 18.98 3.51 -55.10
N GLY A 166 19.95 3.38 -56.01
CA GLY A 166 19.76 3.30 -57.47
C GLY A 166 18.99 4.39 -58.23
N ALA A 167 19.73 5.03 -59.13
CA ALA A 167 19.43 5.25 -60.55
C ALA A 167 19.31 6.71 -61.04
N SER A 168 20.20 6.99 -62.01
CA SER A 168 19.95 7.73 -63.26
C SER A 168 19.65 9.23 -63.24
N ALA A 169 20.65 9.94 -63.77
CA ALA A 169 20.58 10.66 -65.05
C ALA A 169 20.54 12.21 -65.02
N ILE A 170 21.54 12.75 -65.73
CA ILE A 170 21.51 13.81 -66.77
C ILE A 170 21.20 15.28 -66.44
N ARG A 171 22.22 16.10 -66.80
CA ARG A 171 22.19 17.35 -67.61
C ARG A 171 21.85 18.70 -66.96
N GLY A 172 22.72 19.67 -67.23
CA GLY A 172 22.51 21.13 -67.10
C GLY A 172 23.86 21.82 -67.32
N VAL A 173 24.25 22.05 -68.59
CA VAL A 173 24.24 23.35 -69.30
C VAL A 173 25.26 24.33 -68.71
#